data_AF-A0ABC9V9C9-F1
#
_entry.id   AF-A0ABC9V9C9-F1
#
_cell.length_a   1.000
_cell.length_b   1.000
_cell.length_c   1.000
_cell.angle_alpha   90.00
_cell.angle_beta   90.00
_cell.angle_gamma   90.00
#
_symmetry.space_group_name_H-M   'P 1'
#
loop_
_entity.id
_entity.type
_entity.pdbx_description
1 polymer ?
#
loop_
_entity_poly.entity_id
_entity_poly.type
_entity_poly.pdbx_seq_one_letter_code
_entity_poly.pdbx_strand_id
1 'polypeptide(L)'
;MSDAPSYAAPVEIGEVMVGGRVSQVVASKNPKFKEGEWVLSGNGWQGYAISNGTVCQSLGMQPEHPSWALDILGMPGFTAYMGLLDIGQPKAGETLVVSGFVAQRFKRQHSAHLNRIQVTTWV
;
A
#
# COMPACT_ATOMS: atom_id res chain seq x y z
N MET A 1 16.67 6.90 -14.94
CA MET A 1 15.22 7.10 -15.15
C MET A 1 15.05 8.13 -16.27
N SER A 2 13.89 8.20 -16.93
CA SER A 2 13.64 9.19 -17.99
C SER A 2 13.19 10.51 -17.36
N ASP A 3 13.70 11.65 -17.84
CA ASP A 3 13.28 12.99 -17.41
C ASP A 3 12.01 13.47 -18.11
N ALA A 4 11.32 12.58 -18.83
CA ALA A 4 10.02 12.87 -19.43
C ALA A 4 8.99 13.23 -18.34
N PRO A 5 7.99 14.08 -18.65
CA PRO A 5 6.92 14.42 -17.72
C PRO A 5 6.29 13.16 -17.10
N SER A 6 6.30 13.11 -15.77
CA SER A 6 5.79 12.00 -14.97
C SER A 6 4.98 12.53 -13.80
N TYR A 7 4.06 11.70 -13.28
CA TYR A 7 3.25 12.04 -12.10
C TYR A 7 4.08 12.17 -10.82
N ALA A 8 5.30 11.61 -10.83
CA ALA A 8 6.27 11.71 -9.76
C ALA A 8 7.59 12.21 -10.33
N ALA A 9 8.29 13.06 -9.55
CA ALA A 9 9.62 13.50 -9.89
C ALA A 9 10.59 12.30 -10.02
N PRO A 10 11.52 12.33 -10.99
CA PRO A 10 12.54 11.30 -11.09
C PRO A 10 13.42 11.28 -9.84
N VAL A 11 13.95 10.09 -9.52
CA VAL A 11 14.96 9.95 -8.47
C VAL A 11 16.33 10.25 -9.09
N GLU A 12 17.02 11.24 -8.55
CA GLU A 12 18.36 11.63 -9.00
C GLU A 12 19.41 10.56 -8.66
N ILE A 13 20.51 10.56 -9.41
CA ILE A 13 21.62 9.63 -9.15
C ILE A 13 22.24 9.94 -7.78
N GLY A 14 22.35 8.91 -6.95
CA GLY A 14 22.90 9.02 -5.60
C GLY A 14 21.87 9.36 -4.52
N GLU A 15 20.63 9.67 -4.90
CA GLU A 15 19.53 9.85 -3.96
C GLU A 15 18.96 8.53 -3.45
N VAL A 16 18.30 8.59 -2.30
CA VAL A 16 17.61 7.42 -1.72
C VAL A 16 16.38 7.09 -2.56
N MET A 17 16.28 5.83 -2.98
CA MET A 17 15.12 5.35 -3.71
C MET A 17 13.82 5.55 -2.91
N VAL A 18 12.85 6.23 -3.52
CA VAL A 18 11.54 6.49 -2.91
C VAL A 18 10.71 5.21 -2.81
N GLY A 19 9.91 5.09 -1.76
CA GLY A 19 8.97 3.99 -1.60
C GLY A 19 8.45 3.85 -0.17
N GLY A 20 7.26 3.27 -0.06
CA GLY A 20 6.64 2.94 1.23
C GLY A 20 7.36 1.77 1.90
N ARG A 21 7.46 1.81 3.23
CA ARG A 21 8.15 0.79 4.03
C ARG A 21 7.47 0.58 5.37
N VAL A 22 7.62 -0.62 5.90
CA VAL A 22 7.28 -0.90 7.29
C VAL A 22 8.56 -0.96 8.09
N SER A 23 8.63 -0.13 9.12
CA SER A 23 9.83 0.15 9.91
C SER A 23 9.48 0.09 11.40
N GLN A 24 10.50 -0.09 12.23
CA GLN A 24 10.35 0.00 13.69
C GLN A 24 11.05 1.26 14.20
N VAL A 25 10.41 1.96 15.14
CA VAL A 25 10.95 3.15 15.78
C VAL A 25 12.07 2.71 16.75
N VAL A 26 13.30 3.10 16.44
CA VAL A 26 14.47 2.79 17.29
C VAL A 26 14.58 3.77 18.46
N ALA A 27 14.35 5.06 18.19
CA ALA A 27 14.36 6.14 19.18
C ALA A 27 13.37 7.23 18.75
N SER A 28 12.69 7.89 19.68
CA SER A 28 11.72 8.95 19.35
C SER A 28 11.79 10.14 20.32
N LYS A 29 11.82 11.34 19.73
CA LYS A 29 11.55 12.61 20.43
C LYS A 29 10.16 13.16 20.08
N ASN A 30 9.39 12.44 19.27
CA ASN A 30 8.06 12.84 18.84
C ASN A 30 7.02 12.11 19.72
N PRO A 31 6.16 12.82 20.46
CA PRO A 31 5.20 12.18 21.38
C PRO A 31 4.17 11.29 20.67
N LYS A 32 4.01 11.42 19.35
CA LYS A 32 3.11 10.58 18.55
C LYS A 32 3.63 9.16 18.30
N PHE A 33 4.93 8.92 18.49
CA PHE A 33 5.57 7.65 18.17
C PHE A 33 6.42 7.18 19.34
N LYS A 34 6.26 5.92 19.74
CA LYS A 34 7.01 5.31 20.85
C LYS A 34 8.14 4.45 20.32
N GLU A 35 9.19 4.31 21.11
CA GLU A 35 10.26 3.36 20.82
C GLU A 35 9.70 1.93 20.77
N GLY A 36 10.17 1.14 19.81
CA GLY A 36 9.65 -0.20 19.51
C GLY A 36 8.38 -0.23 18.65
N GLU A 37 7.77 0.92 18.33
CA GLU A 37 6.55 0.98 17.54
C GLU A 37 6.77 0.63 16.09
N TRP A 38 5.84 -0.14 15.51
CA TRP A 38 5.81 -0.39 14.08
C TRP A 38 5.12 0.77 13.37
N VAL A 39 5.74 1.24 12.30
CA VAL A 39 5.23 2.37 11.52
C VAL A 39 5.31 2.05 10.03
N LEU A 40 4.26 2.43 9.30
CA LEU A 40 4.33 2.60 7.87
C LEU A 40 4.99 3.96 7.60
N SER A 41 6.06 3.99 6.82
CA SER A 41 6.90 5.16 6.63
C SER A 41 7.27 5.37 5.16
N GLY A 42 7.31 6.63 4.71
CA GLY A 42 7.71 7.03 3.37
C GLY A 42 9.16 7.49 3.23
N ASN A 43 10.06 7.16 4.17
CA ASN A 43 11.43 7.71 4.22
C ASN A 43 12.43 7.04 3.24
N GLY A 44 11.94 6.42 2.17
CA GLY A 44 12.79 5.77 1.15
C GLY A 44 13.50 4.50 1.63
N TRP A 45 14.16 3.80 0.70
CA TRP A 45 14.78 2.49 0.90
C TRP A 45 16.21 2.59 1.45
N GLN A 46 16.36 2.35 2.75
CA GLN A 46 17.63 2.47 3.48
C GLN A 46 17.58 1.75 4.84
N GLY A 47 18.71 1.41 5.47
CA GLY A 47 18.67 0.71 6.77
C GLY A 47 17.97 1.51 7.87
N TYR A 48 18.25 2.82 7.95
CA TYR A 48 17.76 3.73 8.98
C TYR A 48 17.41 5.07 8.35
N ALA A 49 16.46 5.80 8.94
CA ALA A 49 16.12 7.15 8.52
C ALA A 49 15.73 7.99 9.72
N ILE A 50 16.09 9.28 9.68
CA ILE A 50 15.56 10.28 10.61
C ILE A 50 14.30 10.86 9.98
N SER A 51 13.21 10.89 10.74
CA SER A 51 11.93 11.42 10.28
C SER A 51 11.37 12.42 11.29
N ASN A 52 10.72 13.47 10.78
CA ASN A 52 9.91 14.37 11.60
C ASN A 52 8.52 13.77 11.94
N GLY A 53 8.18 12.62 11.36
CA GLY A 53 6.93 11.90 11.60
C GLY A 53 5.79 12.29 10.65
N THR A 54 5.98 13.22 9.70
CA THR A 54 4.92 13.66 8.77
C THR A 54 4.52 12.57 7.78
N VAL A 55 5.48 11.75 7.34
CA VAL A 55 5.26 10.63 6.42
C VAL A 55 5.28 9.28 7.13
N CYS A 56 4.89 9.27 8.41
CA CYS A 56 4.82 8.08 9.24
C CYS A 56 3.39 7.88 9.76
N GLN A 57 2.91 6.64 9.70
CA GLN A 57 1.64 6.21 10.27
C GLN A 57 1.90 5.05 11.22
N SER A 58 1.37 5.13 12.44
CA SER A 58 1.50 4.04 13.41
C SER A 58 0.72 2.80 12.96
N LEU A 59 1.36 1.63 13.12
CA LEU A 59 0.77 0.29 13.02
C LEU A 59 0.65 -0.37 14.41
N GLY A 60 0.97 0.36 15.48
CA GLY A 60 0.96 -0.13 16.85
C GLY A 60 2.23 -0.90 17.27
N MET A 61 2.18 -1.48 18.47
CA MET A 61 3.32 -2.19 19.08
C MET A 61 3.54 -3.60 18.51
N GLN A 62 2.46 -4.29 18.17
CA GLN A 62 2.50 -5.71 17.80
C GLN A 62 1.47 -5.99 16.69
N PRO A 63 1.67 -5.44 15.48
CA PRO A 63 0.84 -5.85 14.34
C PRO A 63 1.10 -7.32 14.03
N GLU A 64 0.04 -8.11 13.78
CA GLU A 64 0.19 -9.53 13.40
C GLU A 64 0.90 -9.68 12.05
N HIS A 65 0.54 -8.83 11.09
CA HIS A 65 1.06 -8.85 9.72
C HIS A 65 1.47 -7.45 9.24
N PRO A 66 2.56 -6.88 9.76
CA PRO A 66 2.99 -5.51 9.47
C PRO A 66 3.11 -5.23 7.97
N SER A 67 3.59 -6.20 7.18
CA SER A 67 3.77 -6.05 5.73
C SER A 67 2.47 -5.85 4.95
N TRP A 68 1.31 -6.23 5.48
CA TRP A 68 0.02 -6.02 4.81
C TRP A 68 -0.29 -4.54 4.61
N ALA A 69 0.26 -3.66 5.45
CA ALA A 69 0.16 -2.21 5.30
C ALA A 69 0.82 -1.67 4.01
N LEU A 70 1.65 -2.46 3.34
CA LEU A 70 2.25 -2.09 2.03
C LEU A 70 1.43 -2.56 0.83
N ASP A 71 0.44 -3.43 1.05
CA ASP A 71 -0.31 -4.09 -0.01
C ASP A 71 -1.81 -3.99 0.28
N ILE A 72 -2.41 -5.07 0.79
CA ILE A 72 -3.87 -5.22 0.88
C ILE A 72 -4.54 -4.28 1.90
N LEU A 73 -3.82 -3.88 2.95
CA LEU A 73 -4.26 -2.86 3.90
C LEU A 73 -3.62 -1.48 3.62
N GLY A 74 -2.84 -1.40 2.54
CA GLY A 74 -2.14 -0.19 2.11
C GLY A 74 -2.76 0.47 0.89
N MET A 75 -1.97 1.30 0.23
CA MET A 75 -2.36 2.01 -0.99
C MET A 75 -2.87 1.06 -2.08
N PRO A 76 -2.20 -0.07 -2.40
CA PRO A 76 -2.70 -0.99 -3.44
C PRO A 76 -4.08 -1.58 -3.14
N GLY A 77 -4.33 -1.99 -1.89
CA GLY A 77 -5.62 -2.50 -1.45
C GLY A 77 -6.72 -1.45 -1.52
N PHE A 78 -6.41 -0.20 -1.12
CA PHE A 78 -7.33 0.93 -1.26
C PHE A 78 -7.66 1.24 -2.72
N THR A 79 -6.67 1.20 -3.62
CA THR A 79 -6.90 1.37 -5.06
C THR A 79 -7.80 0.28 -5.61
N ALA A 80 -7.61 -0.99 -5.21
CA ALA A 80 -8.48 -2.07 -5.63
C ALA A 80 -9.92 -1.90 -5.08
N TYR A 81 -10.06 -1.49 -3.82
CA TYR A 81 -11.36 -1.21 -3.20
C TYR A 81 -12.12 -0.13 -3.97
N MET A 82 -11.51 1.04 -4.16
CA MET A 82 -12.15 2.17 -4.83
C MET A 82 -12.39 1.88 -6.32
N GLY A 83 -11.42 1.29 -7.01
CA GLY A 83 -11.56 0.93 -8.41
C GLY A 83 -12.71 -0.05 -8.65
N LEU A 84 -12.91 -1.02 -7.75
CA LEU A 84 -13.96 -2.02 -7.91
C LEU A 84 -15.32 -1.54 -7.40
N LEU A 85 -15.39 -1.00 -6.19
CA LEU A 85 -16.67 -0.74 -5.52
C LEU A 85 -17.24 0.65 -5.78
N ASP A 86 -16.37 1.65 -5.97
CA ASP A 86 -16.81 3.03 -6.21
C ASP A 86 -16.89 3.34 -7.71
N ILE A 87 -15.85 3.00 -8.45
CA ILE A 87 -15.76 3.30 -9.89
C ILE A 87 -16.41 2.17 -10.73
N GLY A 88 -16.03 0.91 -10.48
CA GLY A 88 -16.44 -0.22 -11.32
C GLY A 88 -17.88 -0.68 -11.11
N GLN A 89 -18.38 -0.61 -9.87
CA GLN A 89 -19.75 -0.99 -9.45
C GLN A 89 -20.31 -2.24 -10.15
N PRO A 90 -19.58 -3.36 -10.19
CA PRO A 90 -19.97 -4.53 -10.96
C PRO A 90 -21.24 -5.17 -10.37
N LYS A 91 -22.11 -5.67 -11.26
CA LYS A 91 -23.38 -6.30 -10.88
C LYS A 91 -23.27 -7.81 -10.89
N ALA A 92 -24.15 -8.45 -10.12
CA ALA A 92 -24.26 -9.89 -10.10
C ALA A 92 -24.58 -10.45 -11.51
N GLY A 93 -23.80 -11.43 -11.96
CA GLY A 93 -23.94 -12.03 -13.29
C GLY A 93 -23.06 -11.40 -14.36
N GLU A 94 -22.40 -10.28 -14.09
CA GLU A 94 -21.45 -9.66 -15.01
C GLU A 94 -20.08 -10.37 -14.98
N THR A 95 -19.36 -10.30 -16.10
CA THR A 95 -17.97 -10.78 -16.20
C THR A 95 -17.03 -9.59 -16.08
N LEU A 96 -16.15 -9.64 -15.08
CA LEU A 96 -15.11 -8.64 -14.85
C LEU A 96 -13.78 -9.18 -15.37
N VAL A 97 -13.10 -8.39 -16.20
CA VAL A 97 -11.74 -8.71 -16.64
C VAL A 97 -10.77 -7.84 -15.85
N VAL A 98 -9.75 -8.46 -15.27
CA VAL A 98 -8.76 -7.78 -14.42
C VAL A 98 -7.37 -8.02 -14.99
N SER A 99 -6.71 -6.94 -15.42
CA SER A 99 -5.30 -6.94 -15.81
C SER A 99 -4.41 -6.59 -14.61
N GLY A 100 -4.15 -7.56 -13.71
CA GLY A 100 -3.22 -7.41 -12.58
C GLY A 100 -3.62 -8.12 -11.27
N PHE A 101 -2.63 -8.50 -10.45
CA PHE A 101 -2.81 -9.42 -9.31
C PHE A 101 -3.46 -8.81 -8.05
N VAL A 102 -3.29 -7.50 -7.80
CA VAL A 102 -3.75 -6.87 -6.54
C VAL A 102 -5.27 -6.95 -6.34
N ALA A 103 -6.05 -6.74 -7.41
CA ALA A 103 -7.50 -6.86 -7.35
C ALA A 103 -7.97 -8.32 -7.07
N GLN A 104 -7.16 -9.33 -7.37
CA GLN A 104 -7.49 -10.73 -7.11
C GLN A 104 -7.49 -11.07 -5.62
N ARG A 105 -6.48 -10.58 -4.87
CA ARG A 105 -6.35 -10.83 -3.43
C ARG A 105 -7.46 -10.12 -2.64
N PHE A 106 -7.87 -8.93 -3.09
CA PHE A 106 -8.99 -8.17 -2.52
C PHE A 106 -10.32 -8.94 -2.56
N LYS A 107 -10.68 -9.53 -3.72
CA LYS A 107 -11.90 -10.35 -3.85
C LYS A 107 -11.92 -11.53 -2.87
N ARG A 108 -10.78 -12.20 -2.68
CA ARG A 108 -10.68 -13.37 -1.79
C ARG A 108 -10.97 -13.03 -0.33
N GLN A 109 -10.59 -11.84 0.12
CA GLN A 109 -10.82 -11.38 1.49
C GLN A 109 -12.22 -10.74 1.69
N HIS A 110 -12.86 -10.25 0.61
CA HIS A 110 -14.15 -9.54 0.66
C HIS A 110 -15.30 -10.31 -0.05
N SER A 111 -15.19 -11.65 -0.18
CA SER A 111 -16.11 -12.49 -0.96
C SER A 111 -17.58 -12.45 -0.50
N ALA A 112 -17.90 -11.95 0.69
CA ALA A 112 -19.28 -11.82 1.14
C ALA A 112 -20.15 -10.91 0.22
N HIS A 113 -19.56 -9.93 -0.47
CA HIS A 113 -20.30 -8.97 -1.31
C HIS A 113 -20.20 -9.23 -2.82
N LEU A 114 -19.32 -10.12 -3.28
CA LEU A 114 -18.96 -10.27 -4.71
C LEU A 114 -19.34 -11.64 -5.32
N ASN A 115 -20.20 -12.41 -4.65
CA ASN A 115 -20.47 -13.83 -4.90
C ASN A 115 -21.06 -14.21 -6.29
N ARG A 116 -21.15 -13.30 -7.26
CA ARG A 116 -21.69 -13.59 -8.60
C ARG A 116 -20.95 -12.93 -9.78
N ILE A 117 -19.75 -12.40 -9.57
CA ILE A 117 -18.95 -11.82 -10.65
C ILE A 117 -17.88 -12.82 -11.09
N GLN A 118 -17.93 -13.24 -12.36
CA GLN A 118 -16.87 -14.07 -12.95
C GLN A 118 -15.67 -13.17 -13.24
N VAL A 119 -14.49 -13.54 -12.72
CA VAL A 119 -13.25 -12.80 -12.96
C VAL A 119 -12.32 -13.67 -13.79
N THR A 120 -12.03 -13.25 -15.01
CA THR A 120 -11.12 -13.96 -15.93
C THR A 120 -9.81 -13.19 -16.03
N THR A 121 -8.69 -13.92 -15.96
CA THR A 121 -7.32 -13.36 -16.01
C THR A 121 -6.65 -13.80 -17.29
N TRP A 122 -5.88 -12.90 -17.91
CA TRP A 122 -4.94 -13.23 -18.98
C TRP A 122 -3.54 -12.85 -18.50
N VAL A 123 -2.56 -13.74 -18.75
CA VAL A 123 -1.13 -13.53 -18.46
C VAL A 123 -0.44 -13.05 -19.72
#